data_AF-A0A2V8GXQ2-F1
#
_entry.id   AF-A0A2V8GXQ2-F1
#
_cell.length_a   1.000
_cell.length_b   1.000
_cell.length_c   1.000
_cell.angle_alpha   90.00
_cell.angle_beta   90.00
_cell.angle_gamma   90.00
#
_symmetry.space_group_name_H-M   'P 1'
#
loop_
_entity.id
_entity.type
_entity.pdbx_description
1 polymer ?
#
loop_
_entity_poly.entity_id
_entity_poly.type
_entity_poly.pdbx_seq_one_letter_code
_entity_poly.pdbx_strand_id
1 'polypeptide(L)'
;KVVEYSPPLRRTGQVAQGGLQIDLDKQGRVYYGNMSQLQIVRLDPKTGKMETFQLPTPENTWGDGHLTMIDPAHMDVDGQLWFNIAFDTGESGGTWRVDLAKNKWTPMTYPKGSPPARAYDVVADSQNNAWGMQMTNDKLWKTDAKTLQTTWYDFPTKGAGCRRGHMDSQDRLWCGVFNGNRLAMFDTKTLIFTEWTVPTEWTRPYDAQYDDRAYAWTAGMDNDLAVRLNVATGEFTQYLLPHETNVRHVEVQKSGPLSSLWLGDQHGNTLTKIEPLAP
;
A
#
# COMPACT_ATOMS: atom_id res chain seq x y z
N LYS A 1 -3.92 -26.77 -6.36
CA LYS A 1 -5.35 -26.44 -6.59
C LYS A 1 -5.43 -24.93 -6.77
N VAL A 2 -5.90 -24.44 -7.92
CA VAL A 2 -6.20 -23.01 -8.13
C VAL A 2 -7.70 -22.83 -7.90
N VAL A 3 -8.09 -21.78 -7.19
CA VAL A 3 -9.50 -21.45 -6.91
C VAL A 3 -9.70 -19.99 -7.23
N GLU A 4 -10.71 -19.70 -8.03
CA GLU A 4 -11.12 -18.35 -8.39
C GLU A 4 -12.39 -17.97 -7.63
N TYR A 5 -12.46 -16.73 -7.17
CA TYR A 5 -13.63 -16.16 -6.51
C TYR A 5 -14.07 -14.93 -7.29
N SER A 6 -15.37 -14.81 -7.55
CA SER A 6 -15.96 -13.66 -8.24
C SER A 6 -16.72 -12.78 -7.25
N PRO A 7 -16.16 -11.62 -6.85
CA PRO A 7 -16.85 -10.70 -5.95
C PRO A 7 -18.18 -10.19 -6.54
N PRO A 8 -19.23 -10.01 -5.73
CA PRO A 8 -20.47 -9.39 -6.19
C PRO A 8 -20.20 -7.97 -6.71
N LEU A 9 -20.83 -7.57 -7.82
CA LEU A 9 -20.67 -6.21 -8.36
C LEU A 9 -21.62 -5.22 -7.67
N ARG A 10 -21.15 -4.00 -7.42
CA ARG A 10 -21.98 -2.87 -6.91
C ARG A 10 -22.49 -2.01 -8.05
N ARG A 11 -21.58 -1.58 -8.93
CA ARG A 11 -21.85 -0.71 -10.07
C ARG A 11 -22.00 -1.56 -11.33
N THR A 12 -22.94 -1.19 -12.19
CA THR A 12 -23.22 -1.88 -13.46
C THR A 12 -22.91 -0.96 -14.64
N GLY A 13 -22.59 -1.55 -15.80
CA GLY A 13 -22.19 -0.81 -17.01
C GLY A 13 -20.69 -0.93 -17.31
N GLN A 14 -20.15 0.01 -18.09
CA GLN A 14 -18.74 0.05 -18.49
C GLN A 14 -17.85 0.59 -17.37
N VAL A 15 -17.87 -0.08 -16.22
CA VAL A 15 -17.07 0.26 -15.04
C VAL A 15 -16.13 -0.90 -14.76
N ALA A 16 -14.86 -0.61 -14.41
CA ALA A 16 -13.90 -1.65 -14.07
C ALA A 16 -14.42 -2.52 -12.92
N GLN A 17 -14.25 -3.83 -13.05
CA GLN A 17 -14.74 -4.84 -12.09
C GLN A 17 -13.64 -5.28 -11.12
N GLY A 18 -12.38 -5.00 -11.46
CA GLY A 18 -11.22 -5.33 -10.66
C GLY A 18 -11.04 -4.46 -9.43
N GLY A 19 -9.92 -4.69 -8.75
CA GLY A 19 -9.54 -4.01 -7.52
C GLY A 19 -8.10 -3.57 -7.63
N LEU A 20 -7.69 -2.68 -6.74
CA LEU A 20 -6.32 -2.16 -6.74
C LEU A 20 -5.43 -2.84 -5.69
N GLN A 21 -6.03 -3.32 -4.60
CA GLN A 21 -5.33 -3.97 -3.50
C GLN A 21 -6.14 -5.12 -2.91
N ILE A 22 -5.40 -6.14 -2.47
CA ILE A 22 -5.83 -7.24 -1.65
C ILE A 22 -4.92 -7.28 -0.43
N ASP A 23 -5.48 -7.51 0.76
CA ASP A 23 -4.70 -7.64 1.98
C ASP A 23 -5.39 -8.59 2.97
N LEU A 24 -4.68 -9.00 4.01
CA LEU A 24 -5.12 -9.99 4.99
C LEU A 24 -5.20 -9.36 6.38
N ASP A 25 -6.24 -9.71 7.14
CA ASP A 25 -6.19 -9.49 8.58
C ASP A 25 -5.42 -10.62 9.30
N LYS A 26 -5.21 -10.45 10.61
CA LYS A 26 -4.52 -11.45 11.45
C LYS A 26 -5.24 -12.79 11.55
N GLN A 27 -6.51 -12.89 11.15
CA GLN A 27 -7.25 -14.15 11.10
C GLN A 27 -7.13 -14.83 9.72
N GLY A 28 -6.44 -14.20 8.77
CA GLY A 28 -6.28 -14.66 7.40
C GLY A 28 -7.53 -14.45 6.54
N ARG A 29 -8.45 -13.56 6.94
CA ARG A 29 -9.55 -13.14 6.06
C ARG A 29 -8.99 -12.18 5.03
N VAL A 30 -9.46 -12.33 3.80
CA VAL A 30 -9.05 -11.54 2.66
C VAL A 30 -9.92 -10.29 2.57
N TYR A 31 -9.31 -9.12 2.47
CA TYR A 31 -9.96 -7.85 2.17
C TYR A 31 -9.53 -7.39 0.79
N TYR A 32 -10.51 -7.06 -0.03
CA TYR A 32 -10.30 -6.65 -1.40
C TYR A 32 -10.91 -5.27 -1.62
N GLY A 33 -10.05 -4.32 -1.95
CA GLY A 33 -10.44 -2.97 -2.31
C GLY A 33 -10.92 -2.92 -3.76
N ASN A 34 -12.24 -2.99 -3.96
CA ASN A 34 -12.84 -3.13 -5.28
C ASN A 34 -12.98 -1.79 -6.01
N MET A 35 -11.84 -1.11 -6.22
CA MET A 35 -11.60 0.08 -7.05
C MET A 35 -12.86 0.82 -7.51
N SER A 36 -13.24 0.68 -8.78
CA SER A 36 -14.33 1.43 -9.41
C SER A 36 -15.72 0.93 -8.98
N GLN A 37 -15.81 -0.19 -8.27
CA GLN A 37 -17.03 -0.64 -7.61
C GLN A 37 -17.28 0.09 -6.28
N LEU A 38 -16.32 0.88 -5.76
CA LEU A 38 -16.41 1.62 -4.50
C LEU A 38 -16.99 0.78 -3.34
N GLN A 39 -16.48 -0.43 -3.18
CA GLN A 39 -16.87 -1.32 -2.09
C GLN A 39 -15.67 -2.09 -1.56
N ILE A 40 -15.77 -2.48 -0.29
CA ILE A 40 -14.84 -3.40 0.34
C ILE A 40 -15.47 -4.79 0.25
N VAL A 41 -14.70 -5.78 -0.17
CA VAL A 41 -15.13 -7.18 -0.16
C VAL A 41 -14.30 -7.93 0.87
N ARG A 42 -14.97 -8.59 1.81
CA ARG A 42 -14.34 -9.49 2.77
C ARG A 42 -14.63 -10.93 2.35
N LEU A 43 -13.58 -11.73 2.14
CA LEU A 43 -13.64 -13.14 1.82
C LEU A 43 -13.04 -13.96 2.97
N ASP A 44 -13.78 -14.94 3.46
CA ASP A 44 -13.22 -16.00 4.29
C ASP A 44 -12.69 -17.12 3.37
N PRO A 45 -11.36 -17.29 3.22
CA PRO A 45 -10.81 -18.29 2.30
C PRO A 45 -11.08 -19.73 2.76
N LYS A 46 -11.45 -19.97 4.03
CA LYS A 46 -11.75 -21.33 4.53
C LYS A 46 -13.13 -21.80 4.09
N THR A 47 -14.09 -20.88 3.99
CA THR A 47 -15.49 -21.18 3.67
C THR A 47 -15.89 -20.72 2.27
N GLY A 48 -15.15 -19.80 1.66
CA GLY A 48 -15.51 -19.13 0.41
C GLY A 48 -16.59 -18.07 0.57
N LYS A 49 -17.05 -17.78 1.79
CA LYS A 49 -18.09 -16.76 2.03
C LYS A 49 -17.54 -15.38 1.73
N MET A 50 -18.27 -14.61 0.92
CA MET A 50 -17.98 -13.20 0.64
C MET A 50 -19.05 -12.28 1.23
N GLU A 51 -18.61 -11.14 1.77
CA GLU A 51 -19.44 -10.05 2.27
C GLU A 51 -18.97 -8.75 1.64
N THR A 52 -19.90 -7.89 1.23
CA THR A 52 -19.59 -6.60 0.62
C THR A 52 -20.04 -5.46 1.53
N PHE A 53 -19.22 -4.42 1.61
CA PHE A 53 -19.45 -3.25 2.45
C PHE A 53 -19.34 -2.00 1.58
N GLN A 54 -20.37 -1.16 1.65
CA GLN A 54 -20.51 0.01 0.80
C GLN A 54 -20.46 1.29 1.62
N LEU A 55 -19.78 2.30 1.07
CA LEU A 55 -19.83 3.65 1.60
C LEU A 55 -21.28 4.16 1.67
N PRO A 56 -21.68 4.87 2.75
CA PRO A 56 -23.01 5.44 2.93
C PRO A 56 -23.16 6.75 2.14
N THR A 57 -22.69 6.75 0.90
CA THR A 57 -22.75 7.87 -0.02
C THR A 57 -23.48 7.44 -1.29
N PRO A 58 -24.23 8.35 -1.94
CA PRO A 58 -24.81 8.09 -3.25
C PRO A 58 -23.77 7.54 -4.23
N GLU A 59 -24.16 6.58 -5.07
CA GLU A 59 -23.24 5.89 -6.00
C GLU A 59 -22.50 6.87 -6.92
N ASN A 60 -23.15 7.97 -7.31
CA ASN A 60 -22.63 8.99 -8.22
C ASN A 60 -21.83 10.11 -7.53
N THR A 61 -21.63 10.05 -6.19
CA THR A 61 -20.97 11.13 -5.42
C THR A 61 -19.63 11.56 -6.02
N TRP A 62 -18.87 10.60 -6.57
CA TRP A 62 -17.55 10.84 -7.13
C TRP A 62 -17.42 10.40 -8.60
N GLY A 63 -18.53 10.15 -9.31
CA GLY A 63 -18.48 9.56 -10.65
C GLY A 63 -17.61 8.29 -10.66
N ASP A 64 -16.52 8.32 -11.43
CA ASP A 64 -15.49 7.27 -11.52
C ASP A 64 -14.49 7.26 -10.35
N GLY A 65 -14.94 7.62 -9.14
CA GLY A 65 -14.13 7.47 -7.93
C GLY A 65 -13.69 6.01 -7.71
N HIS A 66 -12.50 5.86 -7.12
CA HIS A 66 -11.81 4.59 -6.91
C HIS A 66 -11.50 4.35 -5.43
N LEU A 67 -11.91 3.21 -4.91
CA LEU A 67 -11.44 2.69 -3.63
C LEU A 67 -10.07 2.04 -3.88
N THR A 68 -9.01 2.75 -3.51
CA THR A 68 -7.66 2.42 -3.94
C THR A 68 -6.99 1.47 -2.96
N MET A 69 -6.41 2.01 -1.91
CA MET A 69 -5.68 1.21 -0.93
C MET A 69 -6.54 0.90 0.29
N ILE A 70 -6.31 -0.26 0.89
CA ILE A 70 -7.00 -0.78 2.07
C ILE A 70 -5.99 -1.47 2.97
N ASP A 71 -6.05 -1.19 4.26
CA ASP A 71 -5.23 -1.85 5.27
C ASP A 71 -6.12 -2.40 6.41
N PRO A 72 -6.30 -3.73 6.46
CA PRO A 72 -7.00 -4.44 7.53
C PRO A 72 -6.04 -5.01 8.61
N ALA A 73 -4.73 -4.84 8.49
CA ALA A 73 -3.72 -5.62 9.21
C ALA A 73 -3.83 -5.49 10.73
N HIS A 74 -4.25 -4.31 11.20
CA HIS A 74 -4.38 -3.96 12.62
C HIS A 74 -5.84 -3.77 13.08
N MET A 75 -6.81 -4.30 12.32
CA MET A 75 -8.22 -4.32 12.74
C MET A 75 -8.45 -5.04 14.08
N ASP A 76 -7.56 -5.91 14.51
CA ASP A 76 -7.66 -6.60 15.80
C ASP A 76 -7.49 -5.66 17.01
N VAL A 77 -6.89 -4.48 16.80
CA VAL A 77 -6.64 -3.49 17.87
C VAL A 77 -7.93 -2.82 18.33
N ASP A 78 -8.82 -2.47 17.40
CA ASP A 78 -10.02 -1.66 17.70
C ASP A 78 -11.23 -1.93 16.77
N GLY A 79 -11.15 -2.92 15.88
CA GLY A 79 -12.19 -3.29 14.92
C GLY A 79 -12.27 -2.40 13.68
N GLN A 80 -11.33 -1.47 13.49
CA GLN A 80 -11.35 -0.48 12.42
C GLN A 80 -10.31 -0.78 11.34
N LEU A 81 -10.66 -0.55 10.08
CA LEU A 81 -9.71 -0.56 8.97
C LEU A 81 -9.55 0.83 8.37
N TRP A 82 -8.47 1.01 7.63
CA TRP A 82 -8.18 2.22 6.86
C TRP A 82 -8.26 1.96 5.38
N PHE A 83 -8.72 2.95 4.61
CA PHE A 83 -8.67 2.89 3.16
C PHE A 83 -8.71 4.28 2.53
N ASN A 84 -8.33 4.39 1.25
CA ASN A 84 -8.33 5.64 0.50
C ASN A 84 -9.35 5.63 -0.64
N ILE A 85 -10.00 6.77 -0.88
CA ILE A 85 -10.75 7.04 -2.09
C ILE A 85 -10.01 8.08 -2.93
N ALA A 86 -9.64 7.71 -4.15
CA ALA A 86 -9.01 8.57 -5.13
C ALA A 86 -9.90 8.78 -6.36
N PHE A 87 -9.62 9.82 -7.13
CA PHE A 87 -10.19 10.09 -8.45
C PHE A 87 -9.04 10.40 -9.40
N ASP A 88 -9.03 9.76 -10.58
CA ASP A 88 -7.91 9.78 -11.52
C ASP A 88 -6.58 9.38 -10.83
N THR A 89 -5.70 10.35 -10.57
CA THR A 89 -4.43 10.16 -9.84
C THR A 89 -4.35 10.98 -8.54
N GLY A 90 -5.45 11.57 -8.07
CA GLY A 90 -5.50 12.40 -6.87
C GLY A 90 -6.51 11.91 -5.82
N GLU A 91 -6.21 12.05 -4.54
CA GLU A 91 -7.17 11.82 -3.44
C GLU A 91 -8.28 12.88 -3.51
N SER A 92 -9.42 12.53 -4.11
CA SER A 92 -10.62 13.40 -4.13
C SER A 92 -11.70 12.92 -3.16
N GLY A 93 -11.64 11.66 -2.72
CA GLY A 93 -12.58 11.12 -1.73
C GLY A 93 -12.00 11.01 -0.32
N GLY A 94 -10.70 11.17 -0.14
CA GLY A 94 -10.05 11.20 1.18
C GLY A 94 -9.63 9.83 1.71
N THR A 95 -8.87 9.83 2.79
CA THR A 95 -8.70 8.67 3.69
C THR A 95 -9.93 8.49 4.57
N TRP A 96 -10.30 7.25 4.79
CA TRP A 96 -11.43 6.84 5.62
C TRP A 96 -11.02 5.80 6.65
N ARG A 97 -11.71 5.84 7.78
CA ARG A 97 -11.67 4.80 8.82
C ARG A 97 -13.03 4.14 8.94
N VAL A 98 -13.07 2.81 9.02
CA VAL A 98 -14.33 2.06 8.94
C VAL A 98 -14.44 0.98 10.00
N ASP A 99 -15.57 0.99 10.70
CA ASP A 99 -16.06 -0.12 11.51
C ASP A 99 -17.06 -0.90 10.67
N LEU A 100 -16.59 -2.00 10.06
CA LEU A 100 -17.44 -2.83 9.20
C LEU A 100 -18.59 -3.49 9.97
N ALA A 101 -18.37 -3.82 11.25
CA ALA A 101 -19.38 -4.49 12.08
C ALA A 101 -20.54 -3.54 12.42
N LYS A 102 -20.26 -2.25 12.60
CA LYS A 102 -21.26 -1.21 12.88
C LYS A 102 -21.72 -0.47 11.63
N ASN A 103 -21.17 -0.78 10.46
CA ASN A 103 -21.36 -0.02 9.22
C ASN A 103 -21.12 1.50 9.43
N LYS A 104 -20.08 1.85 10.21
CA LYS A 104 -19.74 3.25 10.52
C LYS A 104 -18.50 3.66 9.73
N TRP A 105 -18.67 4.68 8.90
CA TRP A 105 -17.65 5.20 7.99
C TRP A 105 -17.29 6.61 8.40
N THR A 106 -16.02 6.85 8.70
CA THR A 106 -15.52 8.13 9.20
C THR A 106 -14.53 8.71 8.19
N PRO A 107 -14.87 9.77 7.44
CA PRO A 107 -13.90 10.45 6.59
C PRO A 107 -12.90 11.21 7.45
N MET A 108 -11.63 11.17 7.07
CA MET A 108 -10.61 11.98 7.76
C MET A 108 -10.69 13.44 7.31
N THR A 109 -10.55 14.34 8.27
CA THR A 109 -10.49 15.79 8.02
C THR A 109 -9.19 16.33 8.55
N TYR A 110 -8.53 17.15 7.74
CA TYR A 110 -7.25 17.73 8.10
C TYR A 110 -7.42 19.15 8.66
N PRO A 111 -6.53 19.61 9.57
CA PRO A 111 -6.55 20.99 10.06
C PRO A 111 -6.58 22.03 8.94
N LYS A 112 -7.23 23.18 9.19
CA LYS A 112 -7.27 24.28 8.22
C LYS A 112 -5.85 24.73 7.88
N GLY A 113 -5.53 24.80 6.60
CA GLY A 113 -4.20 25.16 6.11
C GLY A 113 -3.25 23.98 5.94
N SER A 114 -3.69 22.75 6.28
CA SER A 114 -2.94 21.54 5.91
C SER A 114 -2.81 21.41 4.39
N PRO A 115 -1.70 20.84 3.90
CA PRO A 115 -1.57 20.50 2.48
C PRO A 115 -2.60 19.41 2.09
N PRO A 116 -2.91 19.26 0.80
CA PRO A 116 -3.75 18.16 0.33
C PRO A 116 -3.09 16.82 0.71
N ALA A 117 -3.80 15.93 1.42
CA ALA A 117 -3.23 14.63 1.84
C ALA A 117 -2.69 13.81 0.68
N ARG A 118 -3.43 13.76 -0.43
CA ARG A 118 -3.08 13.07 -1.68
C ARG A 118 -2.33 11.75 -1.45
N ALA A 119 -2.80 10.98 -0.48
CA ALA A 119 -2.22 9.71 -0.12
C ALA A 119 -2.51 8.73 -1.25
N TYR A 120 -1.44 8.23 -1.87
CA TYR A 120 -1.60 7.12 -2.80
C TYR A 120 -1.92 5.85 -2.04
N ASP A 121 -1.29 5.66 -0.89
CA ASP A 121 -1.43 4.50 -0.02
C ASP A 121 -1.68 4.90 1.42
N VAL A 122 -2.32 4.01 2.18
CA VAL A 122 -2.57 4.15 3.60
C VAL A 122 -2.24 2.84 4.30
N VAL A 123 -1.35 2.92 5.28
CA VAL A 123 -0.94 1.75 6.08
C VAL A 123 -1.09 2.01 7.57
N ALA A 124 -1.40 0.96 8.31
CA ALA A 124 -1.62 0.99 9.74
C ALA A 124 -0.34 0.59 10.50
N ASP A 125 0.00 1.34 11.55
CA ASP A 125 0.99 0.88 12.53
C ASP A 125 0.39 -0.12 13.54
N SER A 126 1.22 -0.67 14.42
CA SER A 126 0.82 -1.66 15.43
C SER A 126 -0.26 -1.19 16.41
N GLN A 127 -0.51 0.13 16.49
CA GLN A 127 -1.57 0.73 17.30
C GLN A 127 -2.79 1.15 16.45
N ASN A 128 -2.83 0.72 15.19
CA ASN A 128 -3.81 1.05 14.17
C ASN A 128 -3.91 2.55 13.83
N ASN A 129 -2.83 3.33 14.04
CA ASN A 129 -2.77 4.68 13.48
C ASN A 129 -2.52 4.59 11.97
N ALA A 130 -3.19 5.45 11.20
CA ALA A 130 -2.97 5.50 9.76
C ALA A 130 -1.76 6.35 9.41
N TRP A 131 -1.00 5.88 8.44
CA TRP A 131 0.09 6.59 7.81
C TRP A 131 -0.18 6.67 6.31
N GLY A 132 -0.08 7.88 5.75
CA GLY A 132 -0.31 8.10 4.33
C GLY A 132 0.84 8.83 3.65
N MET A 133 1.11 8.41 2.42
CA MET A 133 2.25 8.85 1.63
C MET A 133 1.77 9.77 0.52
N GLN A 134 2.14 11.06 0.59
CA GLN A 134 1.69 12.04 -0.38
C GLN A 134 2.38 11.83 -1.74
N MET A 135 1.59 11.50 -2.75
CA MET A 135 2.06 10.94 -4.03
C MET A 135 2.95 11.86 -4.88
N THR A 136 2.80 13.18 -4.76
CA THR A 136 3.38 14.18 -5.68
C THR A 136 4.21 15.24 -4.98
N ASN A 137 4.37 15.12 -3.67
CA ASN A 137 4.98 16.16 -2.86
C ASN A 137 5.90 15.54 -1.81
N ASP A 138 6.40 16.36 -0.91
CA ASP A 138 7.46 16.07 0.04
C ASP A 138 6.95 15.73 1.44
N LYS A 139 5.79 15.06 1.60
CA LYS A 139 5.23 14.79 2.94
C LYS A 139 4.74 13.35 3.16
N LEU A 140 4.94 12.92 4.39
CA LEU A 140 4.26 11.82 5.06
C LEU A 140 3.26 12.41 6.05
N TRP A 141 2.16 11.73 6.32
CA TRP A 141 1.30 12.09 7.44
C TRP A 141 0.90 10.89 8.28
N LYS A 142 0.63 11.15 9.56
CA LYS A 142 0.08 10.19 10.51
C LYS A 142 -1.25 10.71 11.03
N THR A 143 -2.30 9.89 11.01
CA THR A 143 -3.55 10.14 11.73
C THR A 143 -3.66 9.21 12.92
N ASP A 144 -3.72 9.77 14.12
CA ASP A 144 -3.86 9.02 15.37
C ASP A 144 -5.24 8.35 15.46
N ALA A 145 -5.26 7.05 15.76
CA ALA A 145 -6.47 6.24 15.74
C ALA A 145 -7.47 6.62 16.85
N LYS A 146 -7.03 7.22 17.94
CA LYS A 146 -7.90 7.53 19.09
C LYS A 146 -8.49 8.93 18.98
N THR A 147 -7.66 9.88 18.56
CA THR A 147 -7.98 11.31 18.51
C THR A 147 -8.40 11.80 17.13
N LEU A 148 -8.09 11.02 16.08
CA LEU A 148 -8.27 11.37 14.67
C LEU A 148 -7.53 12.64 14.24
N GLN A 149 -6.50 13.05 15.00
CA GLN A 149 -5.65 14.18 14.64
C GLN A 149 -4.54 13.75 13.69
N THR A 150 -4.32 14.56 12.65
CA THR A 150 -3.27 14.32 11.65
C THR A 150 -2.05 15.20 11.90
N THR A 151 -0.87 14.57 11.92
CA THR A 151 0.45 15.22 11.97
C THR A 151 1.18 14.99 10.64
N TRP A 152 1.94 15.98 10.19
CA TRP A 152 2.67 15.96 8.90
C TRP A 152 4.17 15.95 9.14
N TYR A 153 4.89 15.19 8.33
CA TYR A 153 6.35 15.06 8.37
C TYR A 153 6.92 15.34 6.99
N ASP A 154 8.01 16.11 6.93
CA ASP A 154 8.68 16.47 5.68
C ASP A 154 9.65 15.38 5.25
N PHE A 155 9.49 14.90 4.02
CA PHE A 155 10.50 14.11 3.34
C PHE A 155 11.73 14.99 3.02
N PRO A 156 12.96 14.45 3.15
CA PRO A 156 14.17 15.15 2.74
C PRO A 156 14.18 15.41 1.24
N THR A 157 13.93 14.39 0.41
CA THR A 157 13.87 14.54 -1.04
C THR A 157 12.54 15.16 -1.48
N LYS A 158 12.61 16.36 -2.09
CA LYS A 158 11.43 17.15 -2.48
C LYS A 158 10.83 16.71 -3.81
N GLY A 159 9.49 16.73 -3.91
CA GLY A 159 8.75 16.38 -5.13
C GLY A 159 8.84 14.90 -5.55
N ALA A 160 9.47 14.07 -4.72
CA ALA A 160 9.85 12.72 -5.08
C ALA A 160 8.71 11.70 -4.84
N GLY A 161 7.91 11.93 -3.81
CA GLY A 161 6.65 11.23 -3.50
C GLY A 161 6.80 9.74 -3.26
N CYS A 162 6.50 9.28 -2.04
CA CYS A 162 6.28 7.85 -1.83
C CYS A 162 4.95 7.42 -2.45
N ARG A 163 4.96 6.32 -3.20
CA ARG A 163 3.75 5.75 -3.83
C ARG A 163 3.10 4.76 -2.88
N ARG A 164 3.65 3.55 -2.77
CA ARG A 164 3.22 2.54 -1.79
C ARG A 164 4.27 2.32 -0.72
N GLY A 165 3.82 1.83 0.41
CA GLY A 165 4.71 1.49 1.49
C GLY A 165 4.08 0.60 2.53
N HIS A 166 4.91 0.11 3.43
CA HIS A 166 4.57 -0.95 4.36
C HIS A 166 5.18 -0.67 5.72
N MET A 167 4.49 -1.09 6.77
CA MET A 167 5.03 -1.09 8.13
C MET A 167 5.83 -2.36 8.38
N ASP A 168 7.01 -2.21 8.97
CA ASP A 168 7.75 -3.34 9.52
C ASP A 168 7.34 -3.63 10.98
N SER A 169 7.87 -4.72 11.52
CA SER A 169 7.56 -5.18 12.89
C SER A 169 7.97 -4.20 14.00
N GLN A 170 8.71 -3.14 13.67
CA GLN A 170 9.14 -2.11 14.60
C GLN A 170 8.36 -0.80 14.45
N ASP A 171 7.28 -0.79 13.67
CA ASP A 171 6.52 0.38 13.25
C ASP A 171 7.36 1.37 12.44
N ARG A 172 8.32 0.91 11.64
CA ARG A 172 9.02 1.78 10.69
C ARG A 172 8.35 1.66 9.33
N LEU A 173 8.11 2.80 8.69
CA LEU A 173 7.44 2.88 7.40
C LEU A 173 8.47 2.81 6.29
N TRP A 174 8.34 1.82 5.41
CA TRP A 174 9.18 1.65 4.22
C TRP A 174 8.40 2.03 2.98
N CYS A 175 8.99 2.75 2.03
CA CYS A 175 8.31 3.09 0.78
C CYS A 175 9.26 3.28 -0.41
N GLY A 176 8.69 3.06 -1.61
CA GLY A 176 9.34 3.42 -2.87
C GLY A 176 9.17 4.91 -3.16
N VAL A 177 10.28 5.65 -3.22
CA VAL A 177 10.30 7.07 -3.56
C VAL A 177 10.33 7.19 -5.08
N PHE A 178 9.14 7.20 -5.68
CA PHE A 178 8.93 6.95 -7.09
C PHE A 178 9.64 7.93 -8.03
N ASN A 179 9.40 9.24 -7.90
CA ASN A 179 10.08 10.23 -8.74
C ASN A 179 11.53 10.49 -8.27
N GLY A 180 11.90 10.05 -7.07
CA GLY A 180 13.25 10.20 -6.52
C GLY A 180 14.22 9.10 -6.92
N ASN A 181 13.72 7.97 -7.44
CA ASN A 181 14.49 6.75 -7.68
C ASN A 181 15.20 6.24 -6.42
N ARG A 182 14.50 6.22 -5.28
CA ARG A 182 15.04 5.82 -3.96
C ARG A 182 14.13 4.80 -3.27
N LEU A 183 14.70 4.08 -2.31
CA LEU A 183 13.93 3.51 -1.19
C LEU A 183 14.06 4.46 0.00
N ALA A 184 13.00 4.57 0.79
CA ALA A 184 13.03 5.32 2.04
C ALA A 184 12.51 4.47 3.20
N MET A 185 13.05 4.73 4.38
CA MET A 185 12.54 4.28 5.67
C MET A 185 12.31 5.50 6.55
N PHE A 186 11.13 5.57 7.16
CA PHE A 186 10.81 6.54 8.20
C PHE A 186 10.64 5.81 9.54
N ASP A 187 11.53 6.09 10.48
CA ASP A 187 11.43 5.54 11.83
C ASP A 187 10.44 6.39 12.63
N THR A 188 9.28 5.81 12.95
CA THR A 188 8.17 6.55 13.56
C THR A 188 8.40 6.92 15.03
N LYS A 189 9.43 6.36 15.66
CA LYS A 189 9.79 6.63 17.07
C LYS A 189 10.78 7.79 17.16
N THR A 190 11.77 7.80 16.27
CA THR A 190 12.81 8.85 16.21
C THR A 190 12.44 9.99 15.28
N LEU A 191 11.45 9.78 14.39
CA LEU A 191 11.01 10.71 13.35
C LEU A 191 12.11 11.05 12.33
N ILE A 192 12.97 10.07 12.04
CA ILE A 192 14.10 10.20 11.12
C ILE A 192 13.82 9.47 9.82
N PHE A 193 14.10 10.13 8.70
CA PHE A 193 14.14 9.51 7.37
C PHE A 193 15.54 9.03 7.04
N THR A 194 15.62 7.83 6.47
CA THR A 194 16.81 7.31 5.80
C THR A 194 16.44 6.97 4.36
N GLU A 195 17.22 7.45 3.40
CA GLU A 195 16.99 7.23 1.98
C GLU A 195 18.20 6.58 1.30
N TRP A 196 17.95 5.63 0.40
CA TRP A 196 18.98 4.97 -0.39
C TRP A 196 18.67 5.14 -1.87
N THR A 197 19.60 5.73 -2.62
CA THR A 197 19.48 5.87 -4.08
C THR A 197 19.57 4.50 -4.75
N VAL A 198 18.57 4.11 -5.53
CA VAL A 198 18.65 2.90 -6.34
C VAL A 198 19.71 3.11 -7.44
N PRO A 199 20.64 2.16 -7.68
CA PRO A 199 21.77 2.42 -8.58
C PRO A 199 21.38 2.63 -10.04
N THR A 200 20.31 1.97 -10.50
CA THR A 200 19.84 2.09 -11.88
C THR A 200 18.81 3.21 -11.97
N GLU A 201 19.09 4.21 -12.79
CA GLU A 201 18.16 5.30 -13.06
C GLU A 201 16.85 4.79 -13.64
N TRP A 202 15.78 5.57 -13.45
CA TRP A 202 14.45 5.24 -13.97
C TRP A 202 13.91 3.88 -13.52
N THR A 203 14.39 3.34 -12.40
CA THR A 203 13.74 2.22 -11.74
C THR A 203 12.35 2.62 -11.27
N ARG A 204 12.22 3.85 -10.74
CA ARG A 204 10.98 4.35 -10.15
C ARG A 204 10.35 3.34 -9.19
N PRO A 205 11.04 3.02 -8.06
CA PRO A 205 10.51 2.15 -7.01
C PRO A 205 9.08 2.53 -6.64
N TYR A 206 8.13 1.63 -6.84
CA TYR A 206 6.72 1.92 -6.60
C TYR A 206 6.28 1.53 -5.18
N ASP A 207 6.81 0.42 -4.69
CA ASP A 207 6.48 -0.20 -3.43
C ASP A 207 7.74 -0.70 -2.73
N ALA A 208 7.78 -0.74 -1.41
CA ALA A 208 8.93 -1.27 -0.69
C ALA A 208 8.56 -1.97 0.63
N GLN A 209 9.18 -3.13 0.86
CA GLN A 209 8.97 -3.93 2.07
C GLN A 209 10.30 -4.34 2.69
N TYR A 210 10.38 -4.26 4.01
CA TYR A 210 11.51 -4.78 4.79
C TYR A 210 11.25 -6.20 5.28
N ASP A 211 12.27 -7.05 5.24
CA ASP A 211 12.18 -8.45 5.64
C ASP A 211 12.24 -8.71 7.15
N ASP A 212 12.24 -7.64 7.95
CA ASP A 212 12.41 -7.65 9.41
C ASP A 212 13.78 -8.18 9.89
N ARG A 213 14.79 -8.24 9.01
CA ARG A 213 16.12 -8.78 9.37
C ARG A 213 17.28 -7.95 8.84
N ALA A 214 17.41 -7.84 7.53
CA ALA A 214 18.59 -7.28 6.89
C ALA A 214 18.30 -6.62 5.53
N TYR A 215 17.25 -7.06 4.83
CA TYR A 215 17.00 -6.65 3.46
C TYR A 215 15.68 -5.92 3.28
N ALA A 216 15.74 -4.79 2.59
CA ALA A 216 14.57 -4.15 2.02
C ALA A 216 14.46 -4.49 0.54
N TRP A 217 13.24 -4.71 0.05
CA TRP A 217 12.96 -5.08 -1.32
C TRP A 217 12.05 -4.06 -1.99
N THR A 218 12.25 -3.87 -3.28
CA THR A 218 11.37 -3.10 -4.16
C THR A 218 11.46 -3.66 -5.58
N ALA A 219 10.70 -3.10 -6.50
CA ALA A 219 10.82 -3.36 -7.93
C ALA A 219 10.45 -2.10 -8.73
N GLY A 220 10.96 -2.05 -9.95
CA GLY A 220 10.76 -0.91 -10.83
C GLY A 220 9.42 -0.93 -11.56
N MET A 221 8.79 0.24 -11.65
CA MET A 221 7.63 0.44 -12.52
C MET A 221 8.06 0.72 -13.97
N ASP A 222 9.18 1.41 -14.15
CA ASP A 222 9.64 1.92 -15.46
C ASP A 222 10.78 1.08 -16.06
N ASN A 223 11.21 0.03 -15.35
CA ASN A 223 12.16 -0.94 -15.83
C ASN A 223 11.90 -2.32 -15.24
N ASP A 224 12.68 -3.30 -15.68
CA ASP A 224 12.40 -4.72 -15.46
C ASP A 224 13.25 -5.26 -14.31
N LEU A 225 13.41 -4.48 -13.23
CA LEU A 225 14.31 -4.81 -12.13
C LEU A 225 13.56 -5.01 -10.83
N ALA A 226 13.76 -6.18 -10.21
CA ALA A 226 13.59 -6.33 -8.77
C ALA A 226 14.89 -5.90 -8.07
N VAL A 227 14.77 -5.24 -6.93
CA VAL A 227 15.90 -4.63 -6.23
C VAL A 227 15.86 -5.03 -4.76
N ARG A 228 17.00 -5.47 -4.24
CA ARG A 228 17.22 -5.83 -2.84
C ARG A 228 18.33 -4.95 -2.26
N LEU A 229 18.05 -4.30 -1.14
CA LEU A 229 18.97 -3.44 -0.40
C LEU A 229 19.39 -4.12 0.90
N ASN A 230 20.69 -4.28 1.14
CA ASN A 230 21.21 -4.55 2.48
C ASN A 230 21.20 -3.26 3.29
N VAL A 231 20.35 -3.16 4.31
CA VAL A 231 20.13 -1.89 5.02
C VAL A 231 21.33 -1.49 5.91
N ALA A 232 22.17 -2.45 6.29
CA ALA A 232 23.34 -2.20 7.12
C ALA A 232 24.53 -1.66 6.31
N THR A 233 24.72 -2.16 5.08
CA THR A 233 25.85 -1.75 4.22
C THR A 233 25.48 -0.71 3.18
N GLY A 234 24.19 -0.57 2.86
CA GLY A 234 23.70 0.26 1.75
C GLY A 234 23.90 -0.38 0.37
N GLU A 235 24.34 -1.64 0.31
CA GLU A 235 24.60 -2.34 -0.94
C GLU A 235 23.30 -2.82 -1.60
N PHE A 236 23.23 -2.68 -2.92
CA PHE A 236 22.10 -3.12 -3.72
C PHE A 236 22.45 -4.34 -4.58
N THR A 237 21.58 -5.33 -4.56
CA THR A 237 21.50 -6.40 -5.56
C THR A 237 20.31 -6.13 -6.48
N GLN A 238 20.50 -6.25 -7.79
CA GLN A 238 19.43 -6.09 -8.78
C GLN A 238 19.23 -7.39 -9.56
N TYR A 239 17.97 -7.73 -9.82
CA TYR A 239 17.58 -8.94 -10.52
C TYR A 239 16.79 -8.53 -11.76
N LEU A 240 17.30 -8.90 -12.94
CA LEU A 240 16.58 -8.71 -14.20
C LEU A 240 15.39 -9.67 -14.27
N LEU A 241 14.21 -9.10 -14.47
CA LEU A 241 12.99 -9.85 -14.69
C LEU A 241 12.93 -10.38 -16.13
N PRO A 242 12.16 -11.45 -16.41
CA PRO A 242 12.14 -12.07 -17.74
C PRO A 242 11.57 -11.17 -18.86
N HIS A 243 10.80 -10.15 -18.50
CA HIS A 243 10.12 -9.23 -19.41
C HIS A 243 9.63 -7.97 -18.68
N GLU A 244 9.15 -6.98 -19.44
CA GLU A 244 8.56 -5.74 -18.90
C GLU A 244 7.28 -6.01 -18.12
N THR A 245 7.26 -5.62 -16.85
CA THR A 245 6.17 -5.99 -15.89
C THR A 245 5.40 -4.81 -15.31
N ASN A 246 5.95 -3.59 -15.36
CA ASN A 246 5.38 -2.41 -14.71
C ASN A 246 5.05 -2.63 -13.23
N VAL A 247 6.03 -3.07 -12.43
CA VAL A 247 5.75 -3.52 -11.05
C VAL A 247 5.26 -2.36 -10.19
N ARG A 248 4.06 -2.54 -9.62
CA ARG A 248 3.44 -1.60 -8.69
C ARG A 248 3.24 -2.17 -7.29
N HIS A 249 3.44 -3.46 -7.10
CA HIS A 249 3.24 -4.15 -5.83
C HIS A 249 4.30 -5.21 -5.64
N VAL A 250 4.83 -5.32 -4.43
CA VAL A 250 5.73 -6.41 -4.06
C VAL A 250 5.30 -7.04 -2.75
N GLU A 251 5.60 -8.32 -2.59
CA GLU A 251 5.37 -9.05 -1.34
C GLU A 251 6.63 -9.79 -0.92
N VAL A 252 7.14 -9.48 0.27
CA VAL A 252 8.34 -10.12 0.82
C VAL A 252 7.93 -11.36 1.59
N GLN A 253 8.32 -12.52 1.08
CA GLN A 253 8.25 -13.77 1.82
C GLN A 253 9.44 -13.86 2.79
N LYS A 254 9.16 -13.64 4.08
CA LYS A 254 10.14 -13.56 5.19
C LYS A 254 10.60 -14.93 5.73
N SER A 255 10.13 -16.03 5.18
CA SER A 255 10.48 -17.39 5.61
C SER A 255 11.83 -17.86 5.03
N GLY A 256 12.55 -18.72 5.76
CA GLY A 256 13.83 -19.29 5.30
C GLY A 256 15.04 -18.45 5.72
N PRO A 257 16.26 -18.85 5.30
CA PRO A 257 17.50 -18.16 5.67
C PRO A 257 17.66 -16.80 4.97
N LEU A 258 17.15 -16.67 3.75
CA LEU A 258 17.08 -15.43 2.98
C LEU A 258 15.62 -15.15 2.61
N SER A 259 15.20 -13.89 2.73
CA SER A 259 13.89 -13.46 2.25
C SER A 259 13.81 -13.59 0.72
N SER A 260 12.61 -13.82 0.19
CA SER A 260 12.32 -13.85 -1.24
C SER A 260 11.26 -12.82 -1.59
N LEU A 261 11.21 -12.42 -2.86
CA LEU A 261 10.25 -11.43 -3.35
C LEU A 261 9.23 -12.09 -4.27
N TRP A 262 7.95 -11.80 -4.06
CA TRP A 262 6.88 -12.06 -5.01
C TRP A 262 6.42 -10.74 -5.62
N LEU A 263 6.12 -10.75 -6.91
CA LEU A 263 5.54 -9.59 -7.60
C LEU A 263 4.54 -10.02 -8.66
N GLY A 264 3.56 -9.16 -8.89
CA GLY A 264 2.61 -9.27 -9.98
C GLY A 264 3.05 -8.45 -11.19
N ASP A 265 2.88 -9.03 -12.36
CA ASP A 265 3.04 -8.36 -13.65
C ASP A 265 1.76 -7.56 -13.96
N GLN A 266 1.88 -6.23 -14.04
CA GLN A 266 0.75 -5.33 -14.33
C GLN A 266 0.45 -5.22 -15.83
N HIS A 267 1.42 -5.54 -16.69
CA HIS A 267 1.24 -5.50 -18.15
C HIS A 267 0.83 -6.87 -18.71
N GLY A 268 1.22 -7.95 -18.04
CA GLY A 268 0.86 -9.32 -18.35
C GLY A 268 -0.04 -9.97 -17.30
N ASN A 269 -0.14 -11.29 -17.35
CA ASN A 269 -0.91 -12.10 -16.40
C ASN A 269 0.02 -13.15 -15.76
N THR A 270 1.10 -12.68 -15.14
CA THR A 270 2.13 -13.54 -14.55
C THR A 270 2.46 -13.14 -13.11
N LEU A 271 2.87 -14.13 -12.32
CA LEU A 271 3.42 -13.95 -10.98
C LEU A 271 4.88 -14.37 -11.02
N THR A 272 5.78 -13.51 -10.53
CA THR A 272 7.21 -13.80 -10.49
C THR A 272 7.68 -13.94 -9.05
N LYS A 273 8.50 -14.96 -8.78
CA LYS A 273 9.21 -15.17 -7.52
C LYS A 273 10.71 -14.98 -7.74
N ILE A 274 11.36 -14.22 -6.86
CA ILE A 274 12.81 -14.03 -6.85
C ILE A 274 13.36 -14.66 -5.56
N GLU A 275 14.25 -15.63 -5.71
CA GLU A 275 14.92 -16.34 -4.60
C GLU A 275 16.43 -16.09 -4.66
N PRO A 276 16.99 -15.30 -3.73
CA PRO A 276 18.43 -15.11 -3.66
C PRO A 276 19.16 -16.41 -3.34
N LEU A 277 20.28 -16.64 -4.03
CA LEU A 277 21.17 -17.78 -3.78
C LEU A 277 22.25 -17.48 -2.71
N ALA A 278 22.42 -16.20 -2.37
CA ALA A 278 23.40 -15.72 -1.41
C ALA A 278 22.86 -14.49 -0.65
N PRO A 279 23.39 -14.21 0.56
CA PRO A 279 23.15 -12.97 1.28
C PRO A 279 23.30 -11.75 0.38
#